data_AF-A0A7L4YA48-F1
#
_entry.id   AF-A0A7L4YA48-F1
#
_cell.length_a   1.000
_cell.length_b   1.000
_cell.length_c   1.000
_cell.angle_alpha   90.00
_cell.angle_beta   90.00
_cell.angle_gamma   90.00
#
_symmetry.space_group_name_H-M   'P 1'
#
loop_
_entity.id
_entity.type
_entity.pdbx_description
1 polymer ?
#
loop_
_entity_poly.entity_id
_entity_poly.type
_entity_poly.pdbx_seq_one_letter_code
_entity_poly.pdbx_strand_id
1 'polypeptide(L)'
;MKDPLLDAPLLDELMPWSVAPLRLGRSWIVAPDVRTLRARWDRLTKAEGDEREALFRSSRARTPASSVAALPGQRTGTGRFARECGPCPEPVRFAHGPFDEQWLIPDHRLIDSARPELWRVADEHQLFAVEQGYVPGAAGPALVVTAALPDGRSPAGRPGRILPLFRRPGGLEPNLAPGLPDLLGERYGQEVAAEDVLAWAVAAARPSPAGCRVPLPLDPGVWSSGVELGRRLTRIQLRGARGGERPRLPGGRRPYVRAPVPARPGTLSYDSAEETLALDTGRISPVPSEAWEFRVGGVRMLEQWFTHRTAPVEPGTLEATGPGAWPQEWTSELLELITVLALLAQREPERAALAEDARLTRTALREAGVLPVPESARRPASVLDHREEGPEGQFALL
;
A
#
# COMPACT_ATOMS: atom_id res chain seq x y z
N MET A 1 -24.96 -9.74 -25.00
CA MET A 1 -24.80 -10.42 -23.70
C MET A 1 -24.35 -9.38 -22.69
N LYS A 2 -25.17 -9.04 -21.68
CA LYS A 2 -24.74 -8.10 -20.62
C LYS A 2 -23.57 -8.75 -19.89
N ASP A 3 -22.46 -8.04 -19.71
CA ASP A 3 -21.35 -8.50 -18.88
C ASP A 3 -21.90 -8.82 -17.48
N PRO A 4 -21.89 -10.09 -17.06
CA PRO A 4 -22.58 -10.51 -15.86
C PRO A 4 -21.89 -9.96 -14.60
N LEU A 5 -20.70 -9.34 -14.70
CA LEU A 5 -20.07 -8.62 -13.59
C LEU A 5 -20.69 -7.24 -13.34
N LEU A 6 -21.43 -6.65 -14.29
CA LEU A 6 -21.95 -5.28 -14.17
C LEU A 6 -22.86 -5.05 -12.95
N ASP A 7 -23.53 -6.10 -12.48
CA ASP A 7 -24.45 -6.03 -11.34
C ASP A 7 -23.83 -6.48 -10.01
N ALA A 8 -22.54 -6.86 -10.00
CA ALA A 8 -21.81 -7.08 -8.76
C ALA A 8 -21.57 -5.75 -8.02
N PRO A 9 -21.59 -5.73 -6.68
CA PRO A 9 -21.30 -4.53 -5.91
C PRO A 9 -19.87 -4.05 -6.14
N LEU A 10 -19.68 -2.74 -6.02
CA LEU A 10 -18.35 -2.14 -6.02
C LEU A 10 -17.71 -2.29 -4.64
N LEU A 11 -16.39 -2.26 -4.59
CA LEU A 11 -15.67 -2.31 -3.32
C LEU A 11 -16.03 -1.12 -2.42
N ASP A 12 -16.23 0.08 -2.97
CA ASP A 12 -16.64 1.28 -2.22
C ASP A 12 -18.12 1.30 -1.82
N GLU A 13 -18.88 0.25 -2.18
CA GLU A 13 -20.19 -0.06 -1.65
C GLU A 13 -20.12 -1.05 -0.50
N LEU A 14 -19.15 -1.98 -0.51
CA LEU A 14 -18.95 -2.93 0.59
C LEU A 14 -18.10 -2.33 1.72
N MET A 15 -17.08 -1.54 1.36
CA MET A 15 -16.15 -0.81 2.24
C MET A 15 -16.27 0.70 1.96
N PRO A 16 -17.26 1.38 2.54
CA PRO A 16 -17.71 2.68 2.06
C PRO A 16 -16.76 3.85 2.32
N TRP A 17 -15.94 3.79 3.36
CA TRP A 17 -14.92 4.80 3.61
C TRP A 17 -13.70 4.52 2.73
N SER A 18 -13.51 5.39 1.73
CA SER A 18 -12.33 5.39 0.88
C SER A 18 -11.64 6.76 0.92
N VAL A 19 -10.32 6.73 0.84
CA VAL A 19 -9.46 7.92 0.90
C VAL A 19 -8.64 7.99 -0.38
N ALA A 20 -8.54 9.21 -0.92
CA ALA A 20 -7.70 9.47 -2.08
C ALA A 20 -6.21 9.32 -1.71
N PRO A 21 -5.34 8.96 -2.67
CA PRO A 21 -3.90 8.82 -2.44
C PRO A 21 -3.26 10.02 -1.74
N LEU A 22 -2.20 9.76 -0.98
CA LEU A 22 -1.33 10.80 -0.45
C LEU A 22 -0.61 11.49 -1.60
N ARG A 23 -0.30 12.77 -1.41
CA ARG A 23 0.60 13.52 -2.30
C ARG A 23 1.79 13.96 -1.48
N LEU A 24 2.95 13.34 -1.71
CA LEU A 24 4.18 13.71 -1.02
C LEU A 24 4.66 15.10 -1.45
N GLY A 25 4.64 15.37 -2.77
CA GLY A 25 5.10 16.64 -3.34
C GLY A 25 6.62 16.74 -3.50
N ARG A 26 7.35 15.87 -2.82
CA ARG A 26 8.81 15.77 -2.83
C ARG A 26 9.21 14.31 -2.58
N SER A 27 10.18 13.82 -3.34
CA SER A 27 10.62 12.42 -3.27
C SER A 27 11.63 12.17 -2.16
N TRP A 28 12.44 13.16 -1.79
CA TRP A 28 13.53 12.97 -0.82
C TRP A 28 13.07 12.52 0.58
N ILE A 29 11.80 12.73 0.94
CA ILE A 29 11.24 12.33 2.24
C ILE A 29 10.92 10.83 2.34
N VAL A 30 11.06 10.09 1.23
CA VAL A 30 10.93 8.63 1.17
C VAL A 30 12.26 8.03 0.74
N ALA A 31 12.68 6.95 1.41
CA ALA A 31 13.86 6.19 1.02
C ALA A 31 13.74 4.72 1.44
N PRO A 32 14.47 3.81 0.76
CA PRO A 32 14.53 2.39 1.14
C PRO A 32 15.10 2.13 2.53
N ASP A 33 15.85 3.08 3.11
CA ASP A 33 16.48 2.94 4.41
C ASP A 33 16.44 4.21 5.27
N VAL A 34 16.41 4.02 6.59
CA VAL A 34 16.34 5.08 7.61
C VAL A 34 17.59 5.97 7.59
N ARG A 35 18.77 5.41 7.30
CA ARG A 35 20.04 6.16 7.35
C ARG A 35 20.05 7.24 6.28
N THR A 36 19.57 6.92 5.09
CA THR A 36 19.40 7.86 3.98
C THR A 36 18.47 9.02 4.34
N LEU A 37 17.32 8.74 4.98
CA LEU A 37 16.38 9.80 5.39
C LEU A 37 17.00 10.74 6.42
N ARG A 38 17.69 10.19 7.43
CA ARG A 38 18.40 10.99 8.44
C ARG A 38 19.50 11.85 7.82
N ALA A 39 20.28 11.30 6.89
CA ALA A 39 21.32 12.06 6.17
C ALA A 39 20.72 13.20 5.33
N ARG A 40 19.58 12.96 4.65
CA ARG A 40 18.86 13.99 3.89
C ARG A 40 18.34 15.09 4.81
N TRP A 41 17.74 14.72 5.95
CA TRP A 41 17.26 15.65 6.96
C TRP A 41 18.40 16.52 7.52
N ASP A 42 19.52 15.90 7.91
CA ASP A 42 20.68 16.60 8.44
C ASP A 42 21.25 17.59 7.43
N ARG A 43 21.30 17.22 6.14
CA ARG A 43 21.73 18.12 5.08
C ARG A 43 20.80 19.31 4.91
N LEU A 44 19.48 19.07 4.91
CA LEU A 44 18.48 20.13 4.76
C LEU A 44 18.48 21.10 5.95
N THR A 45 18.59 20.59 7.18
CA THR A 45 18.53 21.41 8.40
C THR A 45 19.81 22.22 8.65
N LYS A 46 20.97 21.76 8.14
CA LYS A 46 22.24 22.49 8.16
C LYS A 46 22.39 23.53 7.04
N ALA A 47 21.61 23.41 5.97
CA ALA A 47 21.61 24.39 4.89
C ALA A 47 20.95 25.71 5.34
N GLU A 48 21.42 26.81 4.79
CA GLU A 48 20.92 28.16 5.09
C GLU A 48 20.49 28.89 3.82
N GLY A 49 19.63 29.91 3.98
CA GLY A 49 19.19 30.79 2.89
C GLY A 49 18.66 30.05 1.65
N ASP A 50 19.12 30.48 0.48
CA ASP A 50 18.69 29.98 -0.83
C ASP A 50 18.99 28.49 -1.02
N GLU A 51 20.06 27.96 -0.42
CA GLU A 51 20.38 26.54 -0.50
C GLU A 51 19.30 25.69 0.17
N ARG A 52 18.86 26.10 1.37
CA ARG A 52 17.79 25.40 2.10
C ARG A 52 16.49 25.41 1.32
N GLU A 53 16.15 26.54 0.70
CA GLU A 53 14.94 26.66 -0.12
C GLU A 53 15.01 25.77 -1.37
N ALA A 54 16.15 25.73 -2.04
CA ALA A 54 16.38 24.86 -3.19
C ALA A 54 16.29 23.37 -2.81
N LEU A 55 16.91 22.96 -1.69
CA LEU A 55 16.89 21.58 -1.19
C LEU A 55 15.48 21.16 -0.72
N PHE A 56 14.71 22.07 -0.13
CA PHE A 56 13.36 21.77 0.37
C PHE A 56 12.41 21.32 -0.76
N ARG A 57 12.58 21.87 -1.97
CA ARG A 57 11.69 21.69 -3.13
C ARG A 57 10.27 22.13 -2.79
N SER A 58 10.09 23.45 -2.69
CA SER A 58 8.80 24.09 -2.43
C SER A 58 7.77 23.68 -3.48
N SER A 59 6.56 23.38 -3.02
CA SER A 59 5.38 23.16 -3.84
C SER A 59 4.34 24.25 -3.55
N ARG A 60 3.26 24.30 -4.33
CA ARG A 60 2.12 25.17 -4.01
C ARG A 60 1.51 24.88 -2.63
N ALA A 61 1.63 23.64 -2.16
CA ALA A 61 1.00 23.21 -0.91
C ALA A 61 1.92 23.33 0.30
N ARG A 62 3.24 23.21 0.11
CA ARG A 62 4.24 23.21 1.19
C ARG A 62 5.48 23.98 0.78
N THR A 63 5.89 24.87 1.66
CA THR A 63 7.09 25.73 1.57
C THR A 63 7.78 25.74 2.94
N PRO A 64 9.03 26.22 3.05
CA PRO A 64 9.69 26.39 4.34
C PRO A 64 8.89 27.26 5.32
N ALA A 65 8.04 28.17 4.83
CA ALA A 65 7.18 29.00 5.68
C ALA A 65 5.90 28.28 6.18
N SER A 66 5.65 27.05 5.75
CA SER A 66 4.44 26.31 6.09
C SER A 66 4.43 25.87 7.54
N SER A 67 3.33 26.19 8.23
CA SER A 67 2.98 25.74 9.58
C SER A 67 1.66 24.97 9.50
N VAL A 68 1.63 23.73 9.99
CA VAL A 68 0.46 22.84 9.92
C VAL A 68 0.36 22.04 11.21
N ALA A 69 -0.83 21.50 11.48
CA ALA A 69 -1.01 20.58 12.60
C ALA A 69 -0.09 19.36 12.45
N ALA A 70 0.33 18.79 13.59
CA ALA A 70 1.08 17.55 13.64
C ALA A 70 0.30 16.43 12.96
N LEU A 71 1.02 15.46 12.37
CA LEU A 71 0.35 14.25 11.92
C LEU A 71 -0.16 13.47 13.14
N PRO A 72 -1.40 12.95 13.09
CA PRO A 72 -1.93 12.15 14.18
C PRO A 72 -1.00 10.98 14.55
N GLY A 73 -0.75 10.81 15.85
CA GLY A 73 0.18 9.80 16.38
C GLY A 73 1.67 10.13 16.20
N GLN A 74 2.02 11.26 15.59
CA GLN A 74 3.40 11.65 15.32
C GLN A 74 3.83 12.82 16.21
N ARG A 75 5.10 12.81 16.63
CA ARG A 75 5.71 13.89 17.43
C ARG A 75 6.62 14.71 16.53
N THR A 76 6.03 15.55 15.68
CA THR A 76 6.74 16.40 14.71
C THR A 76 6.42 17.88 14.93
N GLY A 77 7.31 18.76 14.44
CA GLY A 77 7.15 20.19 14.60
C GLY A 77 5.93 20.73 13.85
N THR A 78 5.17 21.61 14.49
CA THR A 78 3.97 22.25 13.92
C THR A 78 4.22 23.69 13.44
N GLY A 79 5.32 24.29 13.91
CA GLY A 79 5.75 25.62 13.49
C GLY A 79 6.43 25.62 12.11
N ARG A 80 6.64 26.81 11.55
CA ARG A 80 7.29 26.97 10.22
C ARG A 80 8.58 26.15 10.09
N PHE A 81 8.67 25.35 9.02
CA PHE A 81 9.84 24.51 8.76
C PHE A 81 11.14 25.31 8.61
N ALA A 82 11.10 26.58 8.21
CA ALA A 82 12.27 27.45 8.10
C ALA A 82 13.01 27.64 9.44
N ARG A 83 12.34 27.41 10.57
CA ARG A 83 12.93 27.46 11.92
C ARG A 83 13.40 26.09 12.42
N GLU A 84 13.21 25.04 11.61
CA GLU A 84 13.54 23.67 12.01
C GLU A 84 15.05 23.49 12.16
N CYS A 85 15.46 23.00 13.32
CA CYS A 85 16.85 22.70 13.68
C CYS A 85 16.97 21.43 14.54
N GLY A 86 15.84 20.75 14.78
CA GLY A 86 15.77 19.54 15.57
C GLY A 86 16.22 18.29 14.79
N PRO A 87 16.32 17.16 15.51
CA PRO A 87 16.67 15.88 14.90
C PRO A 87 15.60 15.43 13.90
N CYS A 88 15.99 14.56 12.98
CA CYS A 88 15.05 13.90 12.07
C CYS A 88 13.96 13.19 12.88
N PRO A 89 12.67 13.44 12.62
CA PRO A 89 11.59 12.61 13.13
C PRO A 89 11.85 11.14 12.84
N GLU A 90 11.45 10.25 13.75
CA GLU A 90 11.66 8.82 13.55
C GLU A 90 10.91 8.37 12.28
N PRO A 91 11.63 7.87 11.25
CA PRO A 91 10.96 7.46 10.03
C PRO A 91 10.02 6.28 10.28
N VAL A 92 8.87 6.30 9.61
CA VAL A 92 7.85 5.26 9.73
C VAL A 92 7.84 4.37 8.50
N ARG A 93 7.45 3.10 8.68
CA ARG A 93 7.23 2.18 7.55
C ARG A 93 6.11 2.69 6.66
N PHE A 94 6.35 2.61 5.35
CA PHE A 94 5.49 3.21 4.34
C PHE A 94 5.40 2.31 3.11
N ALA A 95 4.20 2.02 2.63
CA ALA A 95 4.00 1.29 1.39
C ALA A 95 3.99 2.28 0.21
N HIS A 96 5.10 2.32 -0.54
CA HIS A 96 5.32 3.22 -1.67
C HIS A 96 4.89 2.56 -2.99
N GLY A 97 3.59 2.59 -3.27
CA GLY A 97 2.99 1.78 -4.32
C GLY A 97 2.92 0.29 -3.94
N PRO A 98 2.58 -0.58 -4.91
CA PRO A 98 2.41 -2.00 -4.66
C PRO A 98 3.76 -2.67 -4.40
N PHE A 99 3.80 -3.50 -3.35
CA PHE A 99 4.91 -4.41 -3.05
C PHE A 99 6.28 -3.79 -2.72
N ASP A 100 6.37 -2.47 -2.52
CA ASP A 100 7.59 -1.77 -2.10
C ASP A 100 7.38 -1.08 -0.74
N GLU A 101 7.89 -1.68 0.32
CA GLU A 101 7.87 -1.09 1.67
C GLU A 101 9.17 -0.32 1.93
N GLN A 102 9.04 0.99 2.06
CA GLN A 102 10.12 1.93 2.30
C GLN A 102 9.93 2.62 3.66
N TRP A 103 10.64 3.72 3.86
CA TRP A 103 10.53 4.59 5.02
C TRP A 103 10.11 5.98 4.58
N LEU A 104 9.33 6.66 5.43
CA LEU A 104 8.85 8.03 5.23
C LEU A 104 9.20 8.88 6.46
N ILE A 105 9.64 10.12 6.25
CA ILE A 105 9.71 11.12 7.33
C ILE A 105 8.28 11.63 7.61
N PRO A 106 7.68 11.35 8.78
CA PRO A 106 6.27 11.62 9.05
C PRO A 106 6.03 13.07 9.50
N ASP A 107 6.52 14.05 8.74
CA ASP A 107 6.34 15.48 9.02
C ASP A 107 5.31 16.10 8.07
N HIS A 108 4.20 16.60 8.62
CA HIS A 108 3.11 17.15 7.83
C HIS A 108 3.54 18.37 6.99
N ARG A 109 4.54 19.13 7.46
CA ARG A 109 5.08 20.30 6.73
C ARG A 109 5.79 19.88 5.45
N LEU A 110 6.17 18.60 5.34
CA LEU A 110 6.85 18.03 4.19
C LEU A 110 5.92 17.25 3.25
N ILE A 111 4.62 17.14 3.53
CA ILE A 111 3.69 16.32 2.74
C ILE A 111 2.56 17.21 2.21
N ASP A 112 2.44 17.33 0.88
CA ASP A 112 1.45 18.20 0.23
C ASP A 112 0.00 17.85 0.60
N SER A 113 -0.33 16.56 0.57
CA SER A 113 -1.63 16.02 0.99
C SER A 113 -1.41 14.77 1.84
N ALA A 114 -1.40 14.92 3.15
CA ALA A 114 -1.02 13.84 4.07
C ALA A 114 -2.14 12.89 4.46
N ARG A 115 -3.42 13.25 4.22
CA ARG A 115 -4.60 12.47 4.65
C ARG A 115 -4.56 12.10 6.15
N PRO A 116 -4.58 13.08 7.07
CA PRO A 116 -4.48 12.84 8.52
C PRO A 116 -5.43 11.77 9.05
N GLU A 117 -6.61 11.62 8.43
CA GLU A 117 -7.58 10.58 8.73
C GLU A 117 -7.03 9.14 8.62
N LEU A 118 -6.07 8.87 7.72
CA LEU A 118 -5.40 7.58 7.62
C LEU A 118 -4.38 7.36 8.74
N TRP A 119 -3.69 8.43 9.15
CA TRP A 119 -2.71 8.39 10.26
C TRP A 119 -3.39 8.12 11.59
N ARG A 120 -4.60 8.66 11.81
CA ARG A 120 -5.38 8.43 13.04
C ARG A 120 -5.66 6.96 13.29
N VAL A 121 -6.02 6.23 12.23
CA VAL A 121 -6.37 4.81 12.31
C VAL A 121 -5.18 3.89 12.03
N ALA A 122 -4.00 4.42 11.76
CA ALA A 122 -2.81 3.62 11.48
C ALA A 122 -2.19 3.10 12.79
N ASP A 123 -2.72 1.99 13.30
CA ASP A 123 -2.22 1.31 14.50
C ASP A 123 -1.84 -0.15 14.20
N GLU A 124 -1.73 -1.00 15.24
CA GLU A 124 -1.37 -2.40 15.07
C GLU A 124 -2.47 -3.35 14.58
N HIS A 125 -3.73 -2.93 14.69
CA HIS A 125 -4.88 -3.70 14.25
C HIS A 125 -5.26 -3.37 12.79
N GLN A 126 -4.77 -2.23 12.30
CA GLN A 126 -5.18 -1.72 11.00
C GLN A 126 -4.53 -2.45 9.82
N LEU A 127 -5.38 -2.75 8.84
CA LEU A 127 -5.03 -3.11 7.48
C LEU A 127 -5.59 -2.06 6.50
N PHE A 128 -4.87 -1.82 5.42
CA PHE A 128 -5.32 -0.98 4.31
C PHE A 128 -5.44 -1.82 3.05
N ALA A 129 -6.62 -1.83 2.46
CA ALA A 129 -6.81 -2.28 1.09
C ALA A 129 -6.53 -1.11 0.14
N VAL A 130 -5.65 -1.32 -0.83
CA VAL A 130 -5.28 -0.35 -1.86
C VAL A 130 -5.82 -0.84 -3.19
N GLU A 131 -6.93 -0.24 -3.59
CA GLU A 131 -7.51 -0.43 -4.91
C GLU A 131 -6.60 0.17 -5.98
N GLN A 132 -6.23 -0.67 -6.95
CA GLN A 132 -5.37 -0.28 -8.06
C GLN A 132 -6.17 0.48 -9.12
N GLY A 133 -5.58 1.56 -9.65
CA GLY A 133 -6.21 2.35 -10.72
C GLY A 133 -6.48 1.49 -11.97
N TYR A 134 -7.71 1.55 -12.50
CA TYR A 134 -8.13 0.72 -13.63
C TYR A 134 -7.37 1.03 -14.92
N VAL A 135 -6.69 -0.01 -15.45
CA VAL A 135 -6.07 -0.04 -16.78
C VAL A 135 -6.71 -1.18 -17.57
N PRO A 136 -7.36 -0.92 -18.71
CA PRO A 136 -7.96 -1.97 -19.53
C PRO A 136 -6.96 -3.07 -19.90
N GLY A 137 -7.32 -4.33 -19.64
CA GLY A 137 -6.51 -5.50 -20.01
C GLY A 137 -5.20 -5.68 -19.22
N ALA A 138 -4.92 -4.83 -18.25
CA ALA A 138 -3.73 -5.02 -17.41
C ALA A 138 -3.90 -6.22 -16.49
N ALA A 139 -2.90 -7.10 -16.49
CA ALA A 139 -2.79 -8.18 -15.53
C ALA A 139 -2.44 -7.65 -14.12
N GLY A 140 -2.72 -8.48 -13.12
CA GLY A 140 -2.37 -8.23 -11.73
C GLY A 140 -3.57 -8.21 -10.78
N PRO A 141 -3.31 -8.11 -9.47
CA PRO A 141 -4.35 -8.01 -8.47
C PRO A 141 -5.12 -6.69 -8.60
N ALA A 142 -6.43 -6.75 -8.38
CA ALA A 142 -7.28 -5.57 -8.28
C ALA A 142 -6.98 -4.77 -7.01
N LEU A 143 -6.66 -5.48 -5.93
CA LEU A 143 -6.41 -4.95 -4.59
C LEU A 143 -5.06 -5.43 -4.07
N VAL A 144 -4.31 -4.53 -3.45
CA VAL A 144 -3.12 -4.84 -2.65
C VAL A 144 -3.45 -4.58 -1.19
N VAL A 145 -2.98 -5.41 -0.26
CA VAL A 145 -3.21 -5.22 1.18
C VAL A 145 -1.88 -5.00 1.89
N THR A 146 -1.86 -4.02 2.79
CA THR A 146 -0.68 -3.71 3.61
C THR A 146 -1.06 -3.34 5.03
N ALA A 147 -0.15 -3.58 5.96
CA ALA A 147 -0.22 -3.09 7.33
C ALA A 147 0.52 -1.75 7.52
N ALA A 148 1.41 -1.37 6.59
CA ALA A 148 2.07 -0.07 6.60
C ALA A 148 1.13 1.00 6.01
N LEU A 149 1.35 2.28 6.35
CA LEU A 149 0.59 3.37 5.75
C LEU A 149 0.88 3.41 4.23
N PRO A 150 -0.13 3.30 3.35
CA PRO A 150 0.10 3.33 1.91
C PRO A 150 0.02 4.76 1.35
N ASP A 151 0.79 5.02 0.29
CA ASP A 151 0.61 6.25 -0.50
C ASP A 151 -0.63 6.20 -1.41
N GLY A 152 -1.12 5.01 -1.76
CA GLY A 152 -2.21 4.81 -2.72
C GLY A 152 -1.79 5.04 -4.18
N ARG A 153 -0.48 5.09 -4.46
CA ARG A 153 0.07 5.30 -5.80
C ARG A 153 -0.16 4.05 -6.65
N SER A 154 -0.73 4.26 -7.83
CA SER A 154 -0.75 3.22 -8.87
C SER A 154 0.49 3.35 -9.77
N PRO A 155 1.17 2.23 -10.08
CA PRO A 155 2.23 2.21 -11.09
C PRO A 155 1.78 2.75 -12.45
N ALA A 156 0.50 2.58 -12.79
CA ALA A 156 -0.07 3.01 -14.07
C ALA A 156 -0.40 4.51 -14.15
N GLY A 157 -0.06 5.30 -13.14
CA GLY A 157 -0.33 6.74 -13.09
C GLY A 157 -1.79 7.13 -12.85
N ARG A 158 -2.73 6.18 -12.84
CA ARG A 158 -4.13 6.41 -12.47
C ARG A 158 -4.32 6.27 -10.96
N PRO A 159 -4.80 7.30 -10.24
CA PRO A 159 -4.85 7.25 -8.78
C PRO A 159 -5.76 6.11 -8.30
N GLY A 160 -5.25 5.33 -7.35
CA GLY A 160 -6.02 4.30 -6.67
C GLY A 160 -6.96 4.87 -5.60
N ARG A 161 -7.45 3.98 -4.73
CA ARG A 161 -8.16 4.32 -3.49
C ARG A 161 -7.58 3.53 -2.33
N ILE A 162 -7.49 4.18 -1.17
CA ILE A 162 -7.07 3.55 0.09
C ILE A 162 -8.34 3.32 0.89
N LEU A 163 -8.59 2.07 1.29
CA LEU A 163 -9.75 1.65 2.06
C LEU A 163 -9.26 1.04 3.38
N PRO A 164 -9.29 1.82 4.47
CA PRO A 164 -9.02 1.32 5.82
C PRO A 164 -9.96 0.17 6.19
N LEU A 165 -9.49 -0.88 6.85
CA LEU A 165 -10.36 -1.96 7.35
C LEU A 165 -11.23 -1.50 8.52
N PHE A 166 -10.67 -0.72 9.45
CA PHE A 166 -11.39 -0.15 10.58
C PHE A 166 -11.47 1.37 10.50
N ARG A 167 -12.58 1.94 10.99
CA ARG A 167 -12.87 3.38 11.02
C ARG A 167 -12.39 4.05 12.29
N ARG A 168 -12.07 3.26 13.33
CA ARG A 168 -11.48 3.71 14.59
C ARG A 168 -10.21 2.92 14.92
N PRO A 169 -9.29 3.53 15.69
CA PRO A 169 -8.18 2.82 16.29
C PRO A 169 -8.65 1.66 17.19
N GLY A 170 -7.77 0.70 17.44
CA GLY A 170 -8.02 -0.51 18.23
C GLY A 170 -8.73 -1.62 17.46
N GLY A 171 -8.82 -1.52 16.12
CA GLY A 171 -9.59 -2.46 15.31
C GLY A 171 -11.10 -2.33 15.52
N LEU A 172 -11.58 -1.12 15.81
CA LEU A 172 -12.97 -0.85 16.17
C LEU A 172 -13.74 -0.24 14.99
N GLU A 173 -15.04 -0.50 14.96
CA GLU A 173 -15.96 -0.04 13.89
C GLU A 173 -15.44 -0.39 12.48
N PRO A 174 -15.63 -1.64 12.04
CA PRO A 174 -15.30 -2.04 10.67
C PRO A 174 -15.82 -1.08 9.61
N ASN A 175 -14.98 -0.81 8.61
CA ASN A 175 -15.37 -0.10 7.41
C ASN A 175 -16.15 -1.03 6.48
N LEU A 176 -17.35 -1.41 6.90
CA LEU A 176 -18.29 -2.18 6.11
C LEU A 176 -19.61 -1.43 5.96
N ALA A 177 -20.33 -1.69 4.88
CA ALA A 177 -21.70 -1.21 4.74
C ALA A 177 -22.57 -1.70 5.91
N PRO A 178 -23.35 -0.83 6.57
CA PRO A 178 -24.26 -1.24 7.62
C PRO A 178 -25.23 -2.34 7.14
N GLY A 179 -25.43 -3.38 7.96
CA GLY A 179 -26.27 -4.54 7.63
C GLY A 179 -25.63 -5.56 6.67
N LEU A 180 -24.47 -5.26 6.08
CA LEU A 180 -23.77 -6.23 5.22
C LEU A 180 -23.31 -7.48 5.99
N PRO A 181 -22.63 -7.37 7.16
CA PRO A 181 -22.20 -8.57 7.90
C PRO A 181 -23.37 -9.48 8.27
N ASP A 182 -24.48 -8.92 8.74
CA ASP A 182 -25.68 -9.67 9.12
C ASP A 182 -26.28 -10.39 7.91
N LEU A 183 -26.45 -9.69 6.79
CA LEU A 183 -26.95 -10.29 5.54
C LEU A 183 -26.08 -11.45 5.05
N LEU A 184 -24.75 -11.28 5.09
CA LEU A 184 -23.82 -12.32 4.68
C LEU A 184 -23.83 -13.47 5.68
N GLY A 185 -23.97 -13.19 6.97
CA GLY A 185 -24.00 -14.20 8.01
C GLY A 185 -25.25 -15.08 7.96
N GLU A 186 -26.41 -14.49 7.73
CA GLU A 186 -27.66 -15.23 7.48
C GLU A 186 -27.54 -16.11 6.22
N ARG A 187 -26.94 -15.58 5.15
CA ARG A 187 -26.79 -16.30 3.89
C ARG A 187 -25.83 -17.47 3.98
N TYR A 188 -24.69 -17.28 4.63
CA TYR A 188 -23.63 -18.28 4.69
C TYR A 188 -23.71 -19.17 5.93
N GLY A 189 -24.65 -18.91 6.84
CA GLY A 189 -24.88 -19.70 8.04
C GLY A 189 -23.74 -19.62 9.06
N GLN A 190 -22.96 -18.54 9.04
CA GLN A 190 -21.82 -18.32 9.93
C GLN A 190 -21.63 -16.82 10.20
N GLU A 191 -21.05 -16.45 11.33
CA GLU A 191 -20.68 -15.06 11.59
C GLU A 191 -19.63 -14.59 10.55
N VAL A 192 -19.80 -13.38 10.02
CA VAL A 192 -18.90 -12.80 9.01
C VAL A 192 -18.12 -11.65 9.61
N ALA A 193 -16.81 -11.85 9.80
CA ALA A 193 -15.93 -10.82 10.31
C ALA A 193 -15.53 -9.82 9.21
N ALA A 194 -14.99 -8.66 9.61
CA ALA A 194 -14.51 -7.64 8.67
C ALA A 194 -13.38 -8.15 7.76
N GLU A 195 -12.48 -8.92 8.37
CA GLU A 195 -11.37 -9.60 7.73
C GLU A 195 -11.83 -10.60 6.67
N ASP A 196 -13.02 -11.19 6.82
CA ASP A 196 -13.57 -12.15 5.86
C ASP A 196 -14.05 -11.45 4.60
N VAL A 197 -14.72 -10.31 4.75
CA VAL A 197 -15.11 -9.47 3.61
C VAL A 197 -13.87 -8.96 2.88
N LEU A 198 -12.85 -8.49 3.61
CA LEU A 198 -11.59 -8.07 3.01
C LEU A 198 -10.89 -9.24 2.29
N ALA A 199 -10.79 -10.40 2.94
CA ALA A 199 -10.18 -11.59 2.36
C ALA A 199 -10.90 -11.99 1.07
N TRP A 200 -12.23 -12.08 1.10
CA TRP A 200 -13.04 -12.35 -0.09
C TRP A 200 -12.75 -11.33 -1.20
N ALA A 201 -12.72 -10.03 -0.88
CA ALA A 201 -12.41 -8.98 -1.84
C ALA A 201 -11.02 -9.16 -2.47
N VAL A 202 -9.98 -9.51 -1.69
CA VAL A 202 -8.64 -9.77 -2.21
C VAL A 202 -8.63 -10.93 -3.22
N ALA A 203 -9.37 -12.01 -2.93
CA ALA A 203 -9.45 -13.17 -3.81
C ALA A 203 -10.27 -12.90 -5.08
N ALA A 204 -11.46 -12.33 -4.92
CA ALA A 204 -12.50 -12.30 -5.94
C ALA A 204 -12.66 -10.97 -6.66
N ALA A 205 -12.08 -9.86 -6.16
CA ALA A 205 -12.24 -8.56 -6.81
C ALA A 205 -11.73 -8.57 -8.25
N ARG A 206 -12.43 -7.85 -9.12
CA ARG A 206 -12.10 -7.66 -10.53
C ARG A 206 -12.04 -6.16 -10.84
N PRO A 207 -10.97 -5.67 -11.47
CA PRO A 207 -10.82 -4.26 -11.76
C PRO A 207 -11.84 -3.84 -12.84
N SER A 208 -12.49 -2.68 -12.67
CA SER A 208 -13.42 -2.14 -13.68
C SER A 208 -13.29 -0.61 -13.78
N PRO A 209 -13.80 0.02 -14.87
CA PRO A 209 -13.76 1.48 -15.01
C PRO A 209 -14.43 2.25 -13.87
N ALA A 210 -15.40 1.64 -13.19
CA ALA A 210 -16.15 2.25 -12.09
C ALA A 210 -15.52 1.99 -10.71
N GLY A 211 -14.42 1.26 -10.65
CA GLY A 211 -13.84 0.69 -9.42
C GLY A 211 -13.90 -0.83 -9.43
N CYS A 212 -13.30 -1.45 -8.42
CA CYS A 212 -13.21 -2.89 -8.27
C CYS A 212 -14.60 -3.45 -7.99
N ARG A 213 -15.02 -4.42 -8.81
CA ARG A 213 -16.24 -5.19 -8.56
C ARG A 213 -15.91 -6.38 -7.70
N VAL A 214 -16.72 -6.62 -6.68
CA VAL A 214 -16.56 -7.72 -5.74
C VAL A 214 -17.77 -8.64 -5.88
N PRO A 215 -17.72 -9.66 -6.73
CA PRO A 215 -18.83 -10.60 -6.85
C PRO A 215 -18.98 -11.37 -5.54
N LEU A 216 -20.15 -11.31 -4.91
CA LEU A 216 -20.45 -12.07 -3.69
C LEU A 216 -21.20 -13.35 -4.10
N PRO A 217 -20.69 -14.56 -3.82
CA PRO A 217 -21.25 -15.80 -4.32
C PRO A 217 -22.55 -16.13 -3.59
N LEU A 218 -23.46 -16.85 -4.24
CA LEU A 218 -24.66 -17.36 -3.56
C LEU A 218 -24.35 -18.62 -2.73
N ASP A 219 -23.36 -19.41 -3.13
CA ASP A 219 -22.97 -20.67 -2.49
C ASP A 219 -22.04 -20.41 -1.26
N PRO A 220 -22.41 -20.88 -0.06
CA PRO A 220 -21.58 -20.75 1.15
C PRO A 220 -20.21 -21.47 1.09
N GLY A 221 -20.10 -22.56 0.35
CA GLY A 221 -18.86 -23.29 0.13
C GLY A 221 -17.87 -22.51 -0.75
N VAL A 222 -18.38 -21.81 -1.76
CA VAL A 222 -17.59 -20.89 -2.60
C VAL A 222 -17.11 -19.71 -1.77
N TRP A 223 -17.99 -19.08 -0.99
CA TRP A 223 -17.62 -18.02 -0.04
C TRP A 223 -16.48 -18.47 0.88
N SER A 224 -16.66 -19.60 1.56
CA SER A 224 -15.68 -20.10 2.54
C SER A 224 -14.32 -20.40 1.89
N SER A 225 -14.33 -21.01 0.70
CA SER A 225 -13.11 -21.32 -0.05
C SER A 225 -12.38 -20.04 -0.51
N GLY A 226 -13.13 -19.05 -1.00
CA GLY A 226 -12.55 -17.78 -1.42
C GLY A 226 -12.06 -16.91 -0.27
N VAL A 227 -12.73 -16.94 0.89
CA VAL A 227 -12.24 -16.30 2.13
C VAL A 227 -10.92 -16.96 2.57
N GLU A 228 -10.81 -18.29 2.53
CA GLU A 228 -9.57 -18.96 2.86
C GLU A 228 -8.42 -18.57 1.91
N LEU A 229 -8.68 -18.57 0.60
CA LEU A 229 -7.72 -18.08 -0.40
C LEU A 229 -7.33 -16.62 -0.12
N GLY A 230 -8.30 -15.76 0.15
CA GLY A 230 -8.11 -14.35 0.49
C GLY A 230 -7.24 -14.12 1.71
N ARG A 231 -7.46 -14.89 2.78
CA ARG A 231 -6.63 -14.86 4.00
C ARG A 231 -5.19 -15.29 3.69
N ARG A 232 -5.00 -16.31 2.84
CA ARG A 232 -3.67 -16.76 2.39
C ARG A 232 -2.96 -15.67 1.57
N LEU A 233 -3.65 -15.09 0.59
CA LEU A 233 -3.13 -13.98 -0.23
C LEU A 233 -2.75 -12.78 0.64
N THR A 234 -3.62 -12.39 1.58
CA THR A 234 -3.36 -11.31 2.52
C THR A 234 -2.10 -11.60 3.36
N ARG A 235 -1.97 -12.80 3.92
CA ARG A 235 -0.78 -13.20 4.71
C ARG A 235 0.51 -13.11 3.90
N ILE A 236 0.49 -13.51 2.62
CA ILE A 236 1.65 -13.36 1.72
C ILE A 236 2.00 -11.88 1.53
N GLN A 237 1.01 -11.02 1.31
CA GLN A 237 1.22 -9.59 1.10
C GLN A 237 1.70 -8.85 2.36
N LEU A 238 1.32 -9.32 3.56
CA LEU A 238 1.74 -8.74 4.83
C LEU A 238 3.20 -9.08 5.21
N ARG A 239 3.84 -10.05 4.56
CA ARG A 239 5.29 -10.33 4.73
C ARG A 239 5.74 -10.52 6.18
N GLY A 240 4.89 -11.14 7.00
CA GLY A 240 5.17 -11.35 8.43
C GLY A 240 5.02 -10.10 9.31
N ALA A 241 4.41 -9.02 8.80
CA ALA A 241 3.93 -7.93 9.64
C ALA A 241 3.00 -8.47 10.74
N ARG A 242 2.91 -7.73 11.85
CA ARG A 242 2.11 -8.09 13.04
C ARG A 242 2.53 -9.43 13.68
N GLY A 243 3.81 -9.74 13.64
CA GLY A 243 4.36 -10.98 14.23
C GLY A 243 3.99 -12.25 13.44
N GLY A 244 3.47 -12.11 12.22
CA GLY A 244 3.17 -13.22 11.34
C GLY A 244 4.42 -13.93 10.80
N GLU A 245 4.23 -15.13 10.28
CA GLU A 245 5.31 -15.84 9.59
C GLU A 245 5.62 -15.17 8.24
N ARG A 246 6.91 -14.95 7.96
CA ARG A 246 7.35 -14.46 6.66
C ARG A 246 7.12 -15.53 5.59
N PRO A 247 6.59 -15.17 4.41
CA PRO A 247 6.37 -16.11 3.32
C PRO A 247 7.69 -16.74 2.87
N ARG A 248 7.64 -18.04 2.57
CA ARG A 248 8.80 -18.82 2.11
C ARG A 248 8.38 -19.72 0.96
N LEU A 249 9.18 -19.76 -0.10
CA LEU A 249 9.03 -20.77 -1.15
C LEU A 249 9.43 -22.16 -0.62
N PRO A 250 8.85 -23.24 -1.19
CA PRO A 250 9.23 -24.60 -0.84
C PRO A 250 10.72 -24.87 -1.08
N GLY A 251 11.26 -25.90 -0.43
CA GLY A 251 12.66 -26.30 -0.55
C GLY A 251 13.08 -26.47 -2.01
N GLY A 252 14.27 -25.99 -2.36
CA GLY A 252 14.79 -26.03 -3.75
C GLY A 252 14.29 -24.92 -4.68
N ARG A 253 13.23 -24.18 -4.33
CA ARG A 253 12.73 -23.02 -5.11
C ARG A 253 13.06 -21.67 -4.49
N ARG A 254 13.75 -21.65 -3.35
CA ARG A 254 14.08 -20.40 -2.65
C ARG A 254 15.17 -19.63 -3.41
N PRO A 255 14.95 -18.35 -3.76
CA PRO A 255 15.97 -17.55 -4.43
C PRO A 255 17.18 -17.35 -3.51
N TYR A 256 18.37 -17.54 -4.05
CA TYR A 256 19.65 -17.29 -3.39
C TYR A 256 20.56 -16.47 -4.32
N VAL A 257 21.57 -15.83 -3.74
CA VAL A 257 22.60 -15.10 -4.49
C VAL A 257 23.64 -16.11 -5.00
N ARG A 258 23.74 -16.30 -6.33
CA ARG A 258 24.81 -17.09 -6.98
C ARG A 258 26.08 -16.27 -7.20
N ALA A 259 25.90 -14.99 -7.54
CA ALA A 259 26.99 -14.05 -7.70
C ALA A 259 26.61 -12.75 -7.00
N PRO A 260 27.52 -12.16 -6.21
CA PRO A 260 27.23 -10.96 -5.43
C PRO A 260 26.79 -9.81 -6.34
N VAL A 261 25.80 -9.05 -5.88
CA VAL A 261 25.37 -7.83 -6.58
C VAL A 261 26.51 -6.81 -6.50
N PRO A 262 26.91 -6.18 -7.62
CA PRO A 262 27.97 -5.17 -7.60
C PRO A 262 27.53 -3.96 -6.75
N ALA A 263 28.50 -3.13 -6.36
CA ALA A 263 28.24 -1.97 -5.52
C ALA A 263 27.22 -0.98 -6.12
N ARG A 264 27.13 -0.89 -7.46
CA ARG A 264 26.21 0.03 -8.16
C ARG A 264 25.65 -0.66 -9.39
N PRO A 265 24.63 -1.53 -9.24
CA PRO A 265 24.03 -2.19 -10.38
C PRO A 265 23.25 -1.16 -11.21
N GLY A 266 23.48 -1.12 -12.52
CA GLY A 266 22.82 -0.23 -13.47
C GLY A 266 21.70 -0.89 -14.26
N THR A 267 21.77 -2.21 -14.45
CA THR A 267 20.79 -2.95 -15.27
C THR A 267 20.17 -4.13 -14.52
N LEU A 268 18.92 -4.44 -14.88
CA LEU A 268 18.18 -5.60 -14.42
C LEU A 268 17.71 -6.40 -15.64
N SER A 269 18.03 -7.68 -15.70
CA SER A 269 17.57 -8.58 -16.75
C SER A 269 17.23 -9.97 -16.19
N TYR A 270 16.49 -10.75 -16.96
CA TYR A 270 16.04 -12.08 -16.55
C TYR A 270 16.32 -13.09 -17.66
N ASP A 271 16.93 -14.21 -17.27
CA ASP A 271 17.11 -15.39 -18.10
C ASP A 271 16.08 -16.44 -17.69
N SER A 272 15.14 -16.72 -18.60
CA SER A 272 14.07 -17.70 -18.36
C SER A 272 14.55 -19.15 -18.41
N ALA A 273 15.63 -19.45 -19.15
CA ALA A 273 16.15 -20.80 -19.27
C ALA A 273 16.87 -21.22 -17.99
N GLU A 274 17.64 -20.30 -17.42
CA GLU A 274 18.38 -20.51 -16.17
C GLU A 274 17.58 -20.09 -14.92
N GLU A 275 16.35 -19.58 -15.10
CA GLU A 275 15.54 -18.94 -14.05
C GLU A 275 16.38 -17.99 -13.18
N THR A 276 17.19 -17.13 -13.79
CA THR A 276 18.04 -16.19 -13.04
C THR A 276 17.75 -14.74 -13.33
N LEU A 277 17.70 -13.97 -12.24
CA LEU A 277 17.65 -12.53 -12.27
C LEU A 277 19.09 -12.01 -12.21
N ALA A 278 19.49 -11.27 -13.23
CA ALA A 278 20.81 -10.67 -13.36
C ALA A 278 20.75 -9.19 -13.01
N LEU A 279 21.65 -8.77 -12.12
CA LEU A 279 21.90 -7.38 -11.74
C LEU A 279 23.33 -7.03 -12.16
N ASP A 280 23.53 -6.62 -13.41
CA ASP A 280 24.82 -6.57 -14.10
C ASP A 280 25.62 -7.88 -13.98
N THR A 281 26.62 -7.94 -13.10
CA THR A 281 27.44 -9.14 -12.80
C THR A 281 26.85 -10.00 -11.67
N GLY A 282 25.92 -9.46 -10.89
CA GLY A 282 25.20 -10.17 -9.83
C GLY A 282 24.17 -11.16 -10.39
N ARG A 283 23.95 -12.26 -9.68
CA ARG A 283 23.05 -13.34 -10.12
C ARG A 283 22.23 -13.86 -8.95
N ILE A 284 20.91 -13.92 -9.12
CA ILE A 284 19.97 -14.52 -8.16
C ILE A 284 19.20 -15.63 -8.88
N SER A 285 19.14 -16.81 -8.27
CA SER A 285 18.50 -18.01 -8.83
C SER A 285 18.03 -18.93 -7.69
N PRO A 286 17.07 -19.84 -7.90
CA PRO A 286 16.09 -19.77 -8.98
C PRO A 286 15.11 -18.61 -8.72
N VAL A 287 14.66 -17.99 -9.80
CA VAL A 287 13.62 -16.96 -9.81
C VAL A 287 12.52 -17.46 -10.75
N PRO A 288 11.35 -17.90 -10.22
CA PRO A 288 10.26 -18.35 -11.07
C PRO A 288 9.85 -17.28 -12.08
N SER A 289 9.57 -17.68 -13.32
CA SER A 289 9.21 -16.75 -14.40
C SER A 289 7.97 -15.92 -14.07
N GLU A 290 7.06 -16.47 -13.26
CA GLU A 290 5.84 -15.82 -12.84
C GLU A 290 6.12 -14.66 -11.85
N ALA A 291 7.20 -14.75 -11.07
CA ALA A 291 7.64 -13.64 -10.22
C ALA A 291 8.23 -12.50 -11.07
N TRP A 292 8.97 -12.86 -12.12
CA TRP A 292 9.49 -11.89 -13.09
C TRP A 292 8.34 -11.22 -13.86
N GLU A 293 7.41 -11.99 -14.42
CA GLU A 293 6.25 -11.52 -15.18
C GLU A 293 5.14 -10.87 -14.35
N PHE A 294 5.29 -10.83 -13.03
CA PHE A 294 4.30 -10.22 -12.16
C PHE A 294 4.15 -8.72 -12.42
N ARG A 295 2.93 -8.32 -12.79
CA ARG A 295 2.58 -6.93 -13.12
C ARG A 295 1.45 -6.42 -12.25
N VAL A 296 1.45 -5.11 -12.03
CA VAL A 296 0.34 -4.34 -11.45
C VAL A 296 0.12 -3.13 -12.33
N GLY A 297 -1.10 -2.98 -12.88
CA GLY A 297 -1.39 -1.87 -13.79
C GLY A 297 -0.50 -1.86 -15.04
N GLY A 298 -0.05 -3.03 -15.50
CA GLY A 298 0.82 -3.20 -16.66
C GLY A 298 2.32 -2.98 -16.39
N VAL A 299 2.69 -2.50 -15.21
CA VAL A 299 4.09 -2.28 -14.81
C VAL A 299 4.65 -3.53 -14.15
N ARG A 300 5.89 -3.92 -14.47
CA ARG A 300 6.57 -5.08 -13.88
C ARG A 300 7.15 -4.71 -12.51
N MET A 301 6.81 -5.50 -11.48
CA MET A 301 7.10 -5.12 -10.09
C MET A 301 8.59 -5.17 -9.73
N LEU A 302 9.33 -6.17 -10.21
CA LEU A 302 10.78 -6.27 -9.95
C LEU A 302 11.55 -5.13 -10.63
N GLU A 303 11.20 -4.76 -11.87
CA GLU A 303 11.80 -3.62 -12.58
C GLU A 303 11.51 -2.30 -11.86
N GLN A 304 10.27 -2.10 -11.42
CA GLN A 304 9.88 -0.88 -10.70
C GLN A 304 10.62 -0.75 -9.36
N TRP A 305 10.65 -1.84 -8.57
CA TRP A 305 11.35 -1.89 -7.29
C TRP A 305 12.85 -1.59 -7.43
N PHE A 306 13.47 -2.13 -8.49
CA PHE A 306 14.87 -1.86 -8.81
C PHE A 306 15.08 -0.40 -9.23
N THR A 307 14.22 0.11 -10.13
CA THR A 307 14.27 1.50 -10.61
C THR A 307 14.18 2.51 -9.46
N HIS A 308 13.31 2.28 -8.47
CA HIS A 308 13.22 3.14 -7.29
C HIS A 308 14.54 3.27 -6.50
N ARG A 309 15.46 2.30 -6.64
CA ARG A 309 16.75 2.25 -5.94
C ARG A 309 17.93 2.68 -6.80
N THR A 310 17.83 2.57 -8.12
CA THR A 310 18.97 2.75 -9.05
C THR A 310 18.79 3.85 -10.08
N ALA A 311 17.59 4.43 -10.20
CA ALA A 311 17.35 5.51 -11.15
C ALA A 311 18.33 6.68 -10.91
N PRO A 312 18.85 7.29 -11.99
CA PRO A 312 19.73 8.43 -11.86
C PRO A 312 19.02 9.59 -11.18
N VAL A 313 19.74 10.23 -10.27
CA VAL A 313 19.26 11.36 -9.47
C VAL A 313 20.08 12.60 -9.81
N GLU A 314 19.41 13.74 -9.83
CA GLU A 314 20.03 15.02 -10.15
C GLU A 314 21.09 15.37 -9.08
N PRO A 315 22.36 15.61 -9.47
CA PRO A 315 23.43 15.97 -8.53
C PRO A 315 23.08 17.22 -7.73
N GLY A 316 23.54 17.27 -6.47
CA GLY A 316 23.28 18.42 -5.59
C GLY A 316 21.89 18.43 -4.95
N THR A 317 20.98 17.52 -5.31
CA THR A 317 19.66 17.40 -4.66
C THR A 317 19.70 16.52 -3.41
N LEU A 318 18.65 16.52 -2.59
CA LEU A 318 18.56 15.62 -1.44
C LEU A 318 18.39 14.15 -1.89
N GLU A 319 17.72 13.89 -3.00
CA GLU A 319 17.58 12.56 -3.59
C GLU A 319 18.92 11.93 -3.95
N ALA A 320 19.92 12.74 -4.34
CA ALA A 320 21.29 12.30 -4.57
C ALA A 320 22.03 11.84 -3.30
N THR A 321 21.46 12.10 -2.12
CA THR A 321 21.94 11.54 -0.86
C THR A 321 21.36 10.14 -0.70
N GLY A 322 22.24 9.14 -0.69
CA GLY A 322 21.91 7.72 -0.55
C GLY A 322 23.16 6.89 -0.24
N PRO A 323 23.05 5.57 -0.11
CA PRO A 323 24.19 4.72 0.21
C PRO A 323 25.22 4.74 -0.94
N GLY A 324 26.52 4.74 -0.59
CA GLY A 324 27.60 4.77 -1.58
C GLY A 324 27.76 3.48 -2.40
N ALA A 325 27.18 2.38 -1.90
CA ALA A 325 27.16 1.04 -2.49
C ALA A 325 25.85 0.31 -2.12
N TRP A 326 25.51 -0.73 -2.89
CA TRP A 326 24.34 -1.60 -2.71
C TRP A 326 24.32 -2.25 -1.31
N PRO A 327 23.37 -1.88 -0.43
CA PRO A 327 23.25 -2.46 0.90
C PRO A 327 22.79 -3.93 0.87
N GLN A 328 23.24 -4.74 1.83
CA GLN A 328 22.81 -6.13 1.97
C GLN A 328 21.31 -6.25 2.26
N GLU A 329 20.75 -5.26 2.95
CA GLU A 329 19.33 -5.16 3.26
C GLU A 329 18.49 -5.12 1.97
N TRP A 330 18.95 -4.42 0.93
CA TRP A 330 18.26 -4.38 -0.37
C TRP A 330 18.27 -5.73 -1.08
N THR A 331 19.36 -6.49 -0.98
CA THR A 331 19.37 -7.88 -1.48
C THR A 331 18.35 -8.72 -0.73
N SER A 332 18.25 -8.57 0.59
CA SER A 332 17.29 -9.34 1.41
C SER A 332 15.84 -8.99 1.06
N GLU A 333 15.55 -7.70 0.88
CA GLU A 333 14.25 -7.22 0.39
C GLU A 333 13.92 -7.74 -1.01
N LEU A 334 14.89 -7.80 -1.92
CA LEU A 334 14.70 -8.35 -3.27
C LEU A 334 14.35 -9.84 -3.24
N LEU A 335 15.05 -10.63 -2.41
CA LEU A 335 14.75 -12.06 -2.26
C LEU A 335 13.35 -12.30 -1.66
N GLU A 336 12.94 -11.47 -0.71
CA GLU A 336 11.59 -11.50 -0.14
C GLU A 336 10.54 -11.09 -1.18
N LEU A 337 10.80 -10.04 -1.97
CA LEU A 337 9.91 -9.59 -3.03
C LEU A 337 9.71 -10.69 -4.08
N ILE A 338 10.79 -11.32 -4.58
CA ILE A 338 10.71 -12.45 -5.51
C ILE A 338 9.83 -13.57 -4.93
N THR A 339 10.03 -13.91 -3.65
CA THR A 339 9.26 -14.92 -2.93
C THR A 339 7.77 -14.58 -2.87
N VAL A 340 7.44 -13.34 -2.51
CA VAL A 340 6.06 -12.84 -2.44
C VAL A 340 5.38 -12.90 -3.80
N LEU A 341 6.02 -12.37 -4.84
CA LEU A 341 5.45 -12.33 -6.20
C LEU A 341 5.24 -13.74 -6.76
N ALA A 342 6.21 -14.65 -6.56
CA ALA A 342 6.08 -16.05 -6.95
C ALA A 342 4.88 -16.73 -6.27
N LEU A 343 4.75 -16.56 -4.95
CA LEU A 343 3.67 -17.17 -4.18
C LEU A 343 2.30 -16.61 -4.55
N LEU A 344 2.19 -15.32 -4.87
CA LEU A 344 0.94 -14.73 -5.36
C LEU A 344 0.58 -15.27 -6.75
N ALA A 345 1.56 -15.32 -7.67
CA ALA A 345 1.32 -15.78 -9.04
C ALA A 345 0.84 -17.24 -9.09
N GLN A 346 1.38 -18.11 -8.23
CA GLN A 346 0.96 -19.52 -8.12
C GLN A 346 -0.52 -19.70 -7.75
N ARG A 347 -1.18 -18.65 -7.24
CA ARG A 347 -2.58 -18.68 -6.79
C ARG A 347 -3.55 -18.08 -7.80
N GLU A 348 -3.06 -17.57 -8.93
CA GLU A 348 -3.95 -17.00 -9.95
C GLU A 348 -4.95 -18.03 -10.51
N PRO A 349 -4.61 -19.32 -10.71
CA PRO A 349 -5.61 -20.33 -11.09
C PRO A 349 -6.73 -20.50 -10.05
N GLU A 350 -6.41 -20.50 -8.76
CA GLU A 350 -7.41 -20.57 -7.67
C GLU A 350 -8.32 -19.33 -7.71
N ARG A 351 -7.77 -18.13 -7.97
CA ARG A 351 -8.57 -16.89 -8.11
C ARG A 351 -9.45 -16.90 -9.36
N ALA A 352 -8.97 -17.47 -10.46
CA ALA A 352 -9.72 -17.56 -11.71
C ALA A 352 -10.94 -18.48 -11.55
N ALA A 353 -10.81 -19.59 -10.82
CA ALA A 353 -11.89 -20.53 -10.55
C ALA A 353 -13.08 -19.90 -9.78
N LEU A 354 -12.86 -18.84 -8.98
CA LEU A 354 -13.92 -18.11 -8.27
C LEU A 354 -14.83 -17.26 -9.19
N ALA A 355 -14.54 -17.18 -10.50
CA ALA A 355 -15.26 -16.29 -11.42
C ALA A 355 -16.61 -16.83 -11.92
N GLU A 356 -16.91 -18.12 -11.70
CA GLU A 356 -17.91 -18.83 -12.52
C GLU A 356 -19.33 -18.93 -11.93
N ASP A 357 -19.62 -18.31 -10.79
CA ASP A 357 -20.89 -18.55 -10.09
C ASP A 357 -21.93 -17.42 -10.10
N ALA A 358 -23.18 -17.85 -9.83
CA ALA A 358 -24.28 -16.99 -9.45
C ALA A 358 -23.91 -16.15 -8.20
N ARG A 359 -24.31 -14.88 -8.22
CA ARG A 359 -23.83 -13.87 -7.27
C ARG A 359 -24.95 -12.95 -6.80
N LEU A 360 -24.79 -12.38 -5.61
CA LEU A 360 -25.62 -11.30 -5.14
C LEU A 360 -25.47 -10.09 -6.06
N THR A 361 -26.62 -9.55 -6.43
CA THR A 361 -26.73 -8.36 -7.26
C THR A 361 -26.80 -7.11 -6.39
N ARG A 362 -26.43 -5.96 -6.95
CA ARG A 362 -26.69 -4.66 -6.29
C ARG A 362 -28.18 -4.46 -6.01
N THR A 363 -29.05 -5.01 -6.86
CA THR A 363 -30.50 -4.99 -6.63
C THR A 363 -30.88 -5.76 -5.36
N ALA A 364 -30.38 -6.97 -5.17
CA ALA A 364 -30.62 -7.75 -3.96
C ALA A 364 -30.10 -7.04 -2.69
N LEU A 365 -28.95 -6.36 -2.79
CA LEU A 365 -28.42 -5.55 -1.67
C LEU A 365 -29.28 -4.31 -1.36
N ARG A 366 -29.95 -3.72 -2.36
CA ARG A 366 -30.93 -2.64 -2.13
C ARG A 366 -32.21 -3.15 -1.49
N GLU A 367 -32.71 -4.29 -1.95
CA GLU A 367 -33.90 -4.94 -1.37
C GLU A 367 -33.67 -5.34 0.09
N ALA A 368 -32.43 -5.75 0.43
CA ALA A 368 -31.99 -6.02 1.80
C ALA A 368 -31.67 -4.76 2.63
N GLY A 369 -31.79 -3.55 2.08
CA GLY A 369 -31.52 -2.30 2.78
C GLY A 369 -30.04 -1.99 3.04
N VAL A 370 -29.10 -2.76 2.48
CA VAL A 370 -27.65 -2.51 2.60
C VAL A 370 -27.21 -1.34 1.71
N LEU A 371 -27.86 -1.18 0.54
CA LEU A 371 -27.62 -0.08 -0.39
C LEU A 371 -28.85 0.83 -0.53
N PRO A 372 -28.67 2.15 -0.72
CA PRO A 372 -27.40 2.88 -0.73
C PRO A 372 -26.80 3.05 0.68
N VAL A 373 -25.46 3.04 0.75
CA VAL A 373 -24.76 3.24 2.02
C VAL A 373 -24.98 4.67 2.54
N PRO A 374 -25.28 4.89 3.84
CA PRO A 374 -25.40 6.22 4.42
C PRO A 374 -24.08 7.00 4.32
N GLU A 375 -24.18 8.33 4.15
CA GLU A 375 -23.01 9.21 3.99
C GLU A 375 -22.05 9.15 5.20
N SER A 376 -22.60 8.95 6.40
CA SER A 376 -21.82 8.81 7.64
C SER A 376 -20.84 7.62 7.61
N ALA A 377 -21.16 6.54 6.90
CA ALA A 377 -20.28 5.37 6.77
C ALA A 377 -19.16 5.59 5.75
N ARG A 378 -19.25 6.62 4.89
CA ARG A 378 -18.21 6.97 3.92
C ARG A 378 -17.07 7.82 4.49
N ARG A 379 -17.09 8.07 5.80
CA ARG A 379 -16.17 8.95 6.52
C ARG A 379 -15.50 8.18 7.66
N PRO A 380 -14.33 8.63 8.18
CA PRO A 380 -13.82 8.12 9.45
C PRO A 380 -14.89 8.29 10.55
N ALA A 381 -14.77 7.56 11.65
CA ALA A 381 -15.68 7.75 12.77
C ALA A 381 -15.57 9.19 13.33
N SER A 382 -16.69 9.74 13.78
CA SER A 382 -16.79 11.15 14.22
C SER A 382 -16.10 11.44 15.56
N VAL A 383 -15.77 10.40 16.33
CA VAL A 383 -15.11 10.52 17.64
C VAL A 383 -13.72 9.91 17.51
N LEU A 384 -12.71 10.76 17.39
CA LEU A 384 -11.32 10.35 17.44
C LEU A 384 -10.71 11.05 18.66
N ASP A 385 -10.40 10.26 19.70
CA ASP A 385 -9.94 10.71 21.02
C ASP A 385 -8.51 11.28 21.03
N HIS A 386 -7.96 11.65 19.87
CA HIS A 386 -6.59 12.09 19.73
C HIS A 386 -6.48 13.61 19.88
N ARG A 387 -5.69 14.03 20.88
CA ARG A 387 -5.24 15.43 21.00
C ARG A 387 -4.20 15.70 19.93
N GLU A 388 -4.59 16.48 18.93
CA GLU A 388 -3.71 16.92 17.84
C GLU A 388 -3.19 18.32 18.15
N GLU A 389 -1.87 18.49 18.09
CA GLU A 389 -1.25 19.81 18.14
C GLU A 389 -1.48 20.50 16.80
N GLY A 390 -2.17 21.63 16.83
CA GLY A 390 -2.44 22.50 15.70
C GLY A 390 -1.21 23.31 15.27
N PRO A 391 -1.33 24.09 14.19
CA PRO A 391 -0.24 24.91 13.68
C PRO A 391 0.33 25.83 14.76
N GLU A 392 1.66 25.95 14.81
CA GLU A 392 2.37 26.79 15.80
C GLU A 392 2.03 26.42 17.27
N GLY A 393 1.82 25.14 17.58
CA GLY A 393 1.61 24.68 18.96
C GLY A 393 0.22 24.89 19.54
N GLN A 394 -0.77 25.21 18.70
CA GLN A 394 -2.13 25.49 19.15
C GLN A 394 -2.87 24.21 19.52
N PHE A 395 -3.34 24.07 20.76
CA PHE A 395 -4.29 23.02 21.12
C PHE A 395 -5.72 23.58 21.06
N ALA A 396 -6.64 22.86 20.42
CA ALA A 396 -8.06 23.18 20.57
C ALA A 396 -8.46 22.92 22.03
N LEU A 397 -8.99 23.96 22.70
CA LEU A 397 -9.65 23.79 23.99
C LEU A 397 -10.91 22.94 23.74
N LEU A 398 -10.92 21.71 24.27
CA LEU A 398 -12.08 20.82 24.25
C LEU A 398 -13.14 21.29 25.23
#